data_AF-A0A0A6ZVU1-F1
#
_entry.id   AF-A0A0A6ZVU1-F1
#
_cell.length_a   1.000
_cell.length_b   1.000
_cell.length_c   1.000
_cell.angle_alpha   90.00
_cell.angle_beta   90.00
_cell.angle_gamma   90.00
#
_symmetry.space_group_name_H-M   'P 1'
#
loop_
_entity.id
_entity.type
_entity.pdbx_description
1 polymer ?
#
loop_
_entity_poly.entity_id
_entity_poly.type
_entity_poly.pdbx_seq_one_letter_code
_entity_poly.pdbx_strand_id
1 'polypeptide(L)'
;MACGESSVMNSLRPELLELTPQALTALSNAGFVKRSLKELENGNVPEISHENGALIATFSDGVRTQLANGQALKEAQCTCGASGMCRHRVMLVLSYQRLCATAQPNGKRRGVGSGNLAGRTGYPARCHPQTRTGAGR
;
A
#
# COMPACT_ATOMS: atom_id res chain seq x y z
N MET A 1 -27.96 -4.48 -25.72
CA MET A 1 -27.42 -4.05 -24.42
C MET A 1 -26.56 -5.19 -23.90
N ALA A 2 -25.24 -5.12 -24.12
CA ALA A 2 -24.32 -6.19 -23.76
C ALA A 2 -23.76 -5.91 -22.36
N CYS A 3 -24.35 -6.50 -21.33
CA CYS A 3 -23.80 -6.53 -19.98
C CYS A 3 -24.02 -7.92 -19.42
N GLY A 4 -23.00 -8.78 -19.42
CA GLY A 4 -23.10 -10.02 -18.67
C GLY A 4 -22.25 -11.19 -19.12
N GLU A 5 -20.97 -11.01 -19.43
CA GLU A 5 -20.07 -12.15 -19.64
C GLU A 5 -18.67 -11.86 -19.07
N SER A 6 -18.52 -11.93 -17.74
CA SER A 6 -17.20 -12.01 -17.10
C SER A 6 -17.19 -12.90 -15.86
N SER A 7 -18.28 -13.63 -15.61
CA SER A 7 -18.64 -14.14 -14.28
C SER A 7 -17.86 -15.36 -13.77
N VAL A 8 -16.89 -15.93 -14.50
CA VAL A 8 -16.33 -17.22 -14.08
C VAL A 8 -14.87 -17.39 -14.47
N MET A 9 -13.96 -16.65 -13.85
CA MET A 9 -12.60 -17.15 -13.48
C MET A 9 -11.74 -16.18 -12.66
N ASN A 10 -12.33 -15.20 -11.97
CA ASN A 10 -11.59 -14.04 -11.50
C ASN A 10 -11.37 -14.06 -9.98
N SER A 11 -10.51 -14.96 -9.51
CA SER A 11 -9.93 -14.86 -8.16
C SER A 11 -9.07 -13.59 -7.99
N LEU A 12 -8.76 -12.92 -9.09
CA LEU A 12 -8.06 -11.64 -9.17
C LEU A 12 -9.01 -10.62 -9.82
N ARG A 13 -8.95 -9.34 -9.47
CA ARG A 13 -9.73 -8.28 -10.13
C ARG A 13 -8.83 -7.47 -11.08
N PRO A 14 -8.69 -7.86 -12.36
CA PRO A 14 -7.80 -7.22 -13.31
C PRO A 14 -8.18 -5.75 -13.53
N GLU A 15 -9.47 -5.41 -13.45
CA GLU A 15 -9.95 -4.02 -13.47
C GLU A 15 -9.24 -3.13 -12.41
N LEU A 16 -8.90 -3.70 -11.24
CA LEU A 16 -8.16 -2.99 -10.21
C LEU A 16 -6.66 -2.97 -10.49
N LEU A 17 -6.11 -3.97 -11.18
CA LEU A 17 -4.71 -4.00 -11.59
C LEU A 17 -4.43 -3.03 -12.75
N GLU A 18 -5.41 -2.80 -13.62
CA GLU A 18 -5.33 -1.86 -14.75
C GLU A 18 -5.44 -0.39 -14.30
N LEU A 19 -5.94 -0.14 -13.08
CA LEU A 19 -5.99 1.21 -12.51
C LEU A 19 -4.58 1.74 -12.24
N THR A 20 -4.03 2.46 -13.22
CA THR A 20 -2.74 3.13 -13.07
C THR A 20 -2.81 4.25 -12.03
N PRO A 21 -1.67 4.67 -11.45
CA PRO A 21 -1.61 5.84 -10.57
C PRO A 21 -2.19 7.11 -11.22
N GLN A 22 -2.09 7.22 -12.55
CA GLN A 22 -2.63 8.32 -13.32
C GLN A 22 -4.17 8.26 -13.39
N ALA A 23 -4.75 7.07 -13.61
CA ALA A 23 -6.19 6.85 -13.54
C ALA A 23 -6.75 7.12 -12.12
N LEU A 24 -6.06 6.64 -11.08
CA LEU A 24 -6.41 6.93 -9.68
C LEU A 24 -6.33 8.43 -9.37
N THR A 25 -5.37 9.13 -9.95
CA THR A 25 -5.23 10.58 -9.84
C THR A 25 -6.41 11.30 -10.49
N ALA A 26 -6.84 10.86 -11.68
CA ALA A 26 -7.99 11.42 -12.39
C ALA A 26 -9.33 11.14 -11.67
N LEU A 27 -9.47 9.97 -11.02
CA LEU A 27 -10.67 9.58 -10.26
C LEU A 27 -10.76 10.24 -8.88
N SER A 28 -9.61 10.48 -8.24
CA SER A 28 -9.53 10.99 -6.87
C SER A 28 -8.96 12.41 -6.89
N ASN A 29 -7.64 12.50 -6.79
CA ASN A 29 -6.78 13.67 -6.75
C ASN A 29 -5.33 13.16 -6.54
N ALA A 30 -4.34 13.87 -7.07
CA ALA A 30 -2.92 13.49 -6.92
C ALA A 30 -2.48 13.43 -5.44
N GLY A 31 -3.09 14.26 -4.58
CA GLY A 31 -2.82 14.29 -3.15
C GLY A 31 -3.15 12.98 -2.44
N PHE A 32 -4.29 12.36 -2.76
CA PHE A 32 -4.67 11.08 -2.15
C PHE A 32 -3.73 9.96 -2.60
N VAL A 33 -3.40 9.90 -3.89
CA VAL A 33 -2.49 8.87 -4.43
C VAL A 33 -1.11 8.96 -3.80
N LYS A 34 -0.50 10.15 -3.75
CA LYS A 34 0.82 10.34 -3.13
C LYS A 34 0.83 10.00 -1.65
N ARG A 35 -0.22 10.40 -0.91
CA ARG A 35 -0.31 10.14 0.53
C ARG A 35 -0.50 8.64 0.80
N SER A 36 -1.39 7.98 0.08
CA SER A 36 -1.60 6.53 0.19
C SER A 36 -0.34 5.75 -0.16
N LEU A 37 0.40 6.13 -1.21
CA LEU A 37 1.70 5.50 -1.53
C LEU A 37 2.69 5.64 -0.38
N LYS A 38 2.83 6.85 0.19
CA LYS A 38 3.75 7.10 1.31
C LYS A 38 3.39 6.28 2.55
N GLU A 39 2.11 6.15 2.86
CA GLU A 39 1.63 5.29 3.96
C GLU A 39 2.02 3.82 3.73
N LEU A 40 1.88 3.32 2.50
CA LEU A 40 2.29 1.96 2.13
C LEU A 40 3.81 1.77 2.17
N GLU A 41 4.59 2.81 1.91
CA GLU A 41 6.05 2.80 2.07
C GLU A 41 6.47 2.81 3.54
N ASN A 42 5.72 3.51 4.40
CA ASN A 42 5.90 3.49 5.85
C ASN A 42 5.45 2.17 6.52
N GLY A 43 4.91 1.22 5.75
CA GLY A 43 4.41 -0.05 6.27
C GLY A 43 2.98 0.00 6.83
N ASN A 44 2.26 1.11 6.64
CA ASN A 44 0.85 1.23 7.03
C ASN A 44 -0.06 0.63 5.95
N VAL A 45 0.08 -0.67 5.73
CA VAL A 45 -0.68 -1.43 4.73
C VAL A 45 -1.97 -1.96 5.36
N PRO A 46 -3.14 -1.70 4.76
CA PRO A 46 -4.39 -2.29 5.23
C PRO A 46 -4.41 -3.80 5.03
N GLU A 47 -5.10 -4.49 5.92
CA GLU A 47 -5.38 -5.90 5.76
C GLU A 47 -6.46 -6.08 4.69
N ILE A 48 -6.15 -6.82 3.63
CA ILE A 48 -7.09 -7.09 2.54
C ILE A 48 -7.67 -8.50 2.70
N SER A 49 -9.00 -8.58 2.74
CA SER A 49 -9.77 -9.82 2.84
C SER A 49 -10.78 -9.92 1.70
N HIS A 50 -11.07 -11.14 1.27
CA HIS A 50 -12.08 -11.44 0.26
C HIS A 50 -13.25 -12.18 0.90
N GLU A 51 -14.46 -11.65 0.80
CA GLU A 51 -15.67 -12.20 1.43
C GLU A 51 -16.83 -12.12 0.43
N ASN A 52 -17.45 -13.26 0.10
CA ASN A 52 -18.54 -13.36 -0.88
C ASN A 52 -18.29 -12.60 -2.20
N GLY A 53 -17.03 -12.56 -2.66
CA GLY A 53 -16.61 -11.81 -3.86
C GLY A 53 -16.43 -10.30 -3.65
N ALA A 54 -16.77 -9.76 -2.47
CA ALA A 54 -16.43 -8.41 -2.05
C ALA A 54 -15.00 -8.33 -1.50
N LEU A 55 -14.33 -7.23 -1.84
CA LEU A 55 -12.98 -6.89 -1.38
C LEU A 55 -13.12 -5.99 -0.16
N ILE A 56 -12.54 -6.39 0.96
CA ILE A 56 -12.59 -5.69 2.23
C ILE A 56 -11.17 -5.27 2.60
N ALA A 57 -10.95 -3.97 2.77
CA ALA A 57 -9.72 -3.43 3.35
C ALA A 57 -9.99 -2.91 4.76
N THR A 58 -9.29 -3.47 5.74
CA THR A 58 -9.31 -3.03 7.13
C THR A 58 -8.06 -2.23 7.41
N PHE A 59 -8.23 -0.97 7.80
CA PHE A 59 -7.14 -0.04 8.11
C PHE A 59 -6.83 -0.07 9.60
N SER A 60 -5.57 0.16 9.97
CA SER A 60 -5.12 0.26 11.37
C SER A 60 -5.82 1.38 12.15
N ASP A 61 -6.40 2.35 11.43
CA ASP A 61 -7.19 3.48 11.96
C ASP A 61 -8.62 3.05 12.37
N GLY A 62 -9.01 1.79 12.17
CA GLY A 62 -10.36 1.27 12.41
C GLY A 62 -11.34 1.54 11.26
N VAL A 63 -10.90 2.22 10.20
CA VAL A 63 -11.68 2.40 8.97
C VAL A 63 -11.77 1.08 8.22
N ARG A 64 -12.93 0.78 7.65
CA ARG A 64 -13.15 -0.37 6.77
C ARG A 64 -13.67 0.12 5.42
N THR A 65 -13.07 -0.36 4.35
CA THR A 65 -13.54 -0.11 2.98
C THR A 65 -13.97 -1.42 2.34
N GLN A 66 -15.19 -1.46 1.84
CA GLN A 66 -15.76 -2.60 1.14
C GLN A 66 -16.05 -2.23 -0.31
N LEU A 67 -15.58 -3.05 -1.24
CA LEU A 67 -15.81 -2.92 -2.67
C LEU A 67 -16.46 -4.22 -3.16
N ALA A 68 -17.74 -4.17 -3.55
CA ALA A 68 -18.40 -5.34 -4.13
C ALA A 68 -17.80 -5.69 -5.50
N ASN A 69 -18.05 -6.92 -5.96
CA ASN A 69 -17.60 -7.34 -7.29
C ASN A 69 -18.35 -6.56 -8.39
N GLY A 70 -17.64 -6.13 -9.42
CA GLY A 70 -18.22 -5.34 -10.52
C GLY A 70 -18.66 -3.92 -10.17
N GLN A 71 -18.40 -3.44 -8.94
CA GLN A 71 -18.62 -2.03 -8.59
C GLN A 71 -17.37 -1.18 -8.89
N ALA A 72 -17.61 0.05 -9.35
CA ALA A 72 -16.55 1.02 -9.52
C ALA A 72 -16.00 1.49 -8.16
N LEU A 73 -14.72 1.89 -8.13
CA LEU A 73 -14.07 2.39 -6.91
C LEU A 73 -14.79 3.60 -6.27
N LYS A 74 -15.47 4.41 -7.09
CA LYS A 74 -16.29 5.55 -6.63
C LYS A 74 -17.53 5.13 -5.83
N GLU A 75 -17.98 3.89 -5.98
CA GLU A 75 -19.16 3.32 -5.32
C GLU A 75 -18.80 2.43 -4.13
N ALA A 76 -17.49 2.28 -3.86
CA ALA A 76 -17.00 1.56 -2.69
C ALA A 76 -17.56 2.16 -1.40
N GLN A 77 -17.98 1.31 -0.48
CA GLN A 77 -18.43 1.74 0.83
C GLN A 77 -17.21 1.94 1.74
N CYS A 78 -17.07 3.13 2.34
CA CYS A 78 -16.02 3.42 3.31
C CYS A 78 -16.66 3.94 4.59
N THR A 79 -16.27 3.38 5.75
CA THR A 79 -16.73 3.86 7.06
C THR A 79 -16.14 5.22 7.44
N CYS A 80 -15.25 5.78 6.62
CA CYS A 80 -14.63 7.08 6.83
C CYS A 80 -15.55 8.30 6.60
N GLY A 81 -16.82 8.08 6.21
CA GLY A 81 -17.81 9.16 6.04
C GLY A 81 -17.64 10.04 4.81
N ALA A 82 -16.68 9.74 3.92
CA ALA A 82 -16.51 10.48 2.67
C ALA A 82 -17.58 10.10 1.65
N SER A 83 -18.33 11.09 1.15
CA SER A 83 -19.42 10.92 0.16
C SER A 83 -18.95 10.55 -1.25
N GLY A 84 -17.64 10.43 -1.47
CA GLY A 84 -17.03 10.16 -2.76
C GLY A 84 -15.66 9.55 -2.59
N MET A 85 -14.67 10.00 -3.36
CA MET A 85 -13.35 9.41 -3.32
C MET A 85 -12.55 9.82 -2.08
N CYS A 86 -11.82 8.86 -1.49
CA CYS A 86 -11.04 9.09 -0.27
C CYS A 86 -9.69 8.37 -0.30
N ARG A 87 -8.80 8.73 0.63
CA ARG A 87 -7.47 8.10 0.76
C ARG A 87 -7.55 6.58 0.94
N HIS A 88 -8.57 6.09 1.65
CA HIS A 88 -8.73 4.67 1.96
C HIS A 88 -9.08 3.85 0.72
N ARG A 89 -9.97 4.36 -0.14
CA ARG A 89 -10.31 3.70 -1.42
C ARG A 89 -9.10 3.62 -2.35
N VAL A 90 -8.31 4.69 -2.46
CA VAL A 90 -7.05 4.65 -3.24
C VAL A 90 -6.08 3.63 -2.66
N MET A 91 -5.94 3.63 -1.33
CA MET A 91 -5.00 2.75 -0.63
C MET A 91 -5.40 1.28 -0.74
N LEU A 92 -6.70 0.96 -0.75
CA LEU A 92 -7.23 -0.38 -1.02
C LEU A 92 -6.71 -0.89 -2.36
N VAL A 93 -6.85 -0.12 -3.44
CA VAL A 93 -6.42 -0.54 -4.79
C VAL A 93 -4.91 -0.73 -4.85
N LEU A 94 -4.14 0.23 -4.36
CA LEU A 94 -2.68 0.15 -4.36
C LEU A 94 -2.15 -1.05 -3.56
N SER A 95 -2.78 -1.34 -2.41
CA SER A 95 -2.43 -2.49 -1.57
C SER A 95 -2.79 -3.81 -2.27
N TYR A 96 -3.98 -3.86 -2.87
CA TYR A 96 -4.43 -5.00 -3.64
C TYR A 96 -3.52 -5.31 -4.84
N GLN A 97 -3.07 -4.27 -5.56
CA GLN A 97 -2.10 -4.40 -6.65
C GLN A 97 -0.78 -4.99 -6.16
N ARG A 98 -0.26 -4.51 -5.02
CA ARG A 98 0.96 -5.07 -4.40
C ARG A 98 0.77 -6.54 -4.01
N LEU A 99 -0.36 -6.89 -3.40
CA LEU A 99 -0.68 -8.27 -3.03
C LEU A 99 -0.73 -9.18 -4.26
N CYS A 100 -1.37 -8.74 -5.34
CA CYS A 100 -1.42 -9.50 -6.60
C CYS A 100 -0.04 -9.62 -7.25
N ALA A 101 0.78 -8.57 -7.20
CA ALA A 101 2.16 -8.62 -7.68
C ALA A 101 3.02 -9.63 -6.90
N THR A 102 2.75 -9.82 -5.60
CA THR A 102 3.41 -10.84 -4.78
C THR A 102 2.78 -12.24 -4.90
N ALA A 103 1.48 -12.31 -5.22
CA ALA A 103 0.72 -13.56 -5.32
C ALA A 103 0.72 -14.19 -6.72
N GLN A 104 1.36 -13.55 -7.71
CA GLN A 104 1.73 -14.20 -8.97
C GLN A 104 3.02 -14.99 -8.75
N PRO A 105 2.99 -16.32 -8.55
CA PRO A 105 4.16 -17.16 -8.77
C PRO A 105 4.36 -17.28 -10.28
N ASN A 106 4.75 -16.19 -10.95
CA ASN A 106 5.35 -16.37 -12.27
C ASN A 106 6.67 -17.12 -12.02
N GLY A 107 6.73 -18.36 -12.51
CA GLY A 107 7.88 -19.25 -12.49
C GLY A 107 9.09 -18.66 -13.20
N LYS A 108 9.70 -17.62 -12.61
CA LYS A 108 11.02 -17.13 -12.93
C LYS A 108 11.68 -16.58 -11.68
N ARG A 109 12.18 -17.52 -10.89
CA ARG A 109 13.41 -17.44 -10.09
C ARG A 109 14.21 -16.16 -10.39
N ARG A 110 14.08 -15.15 -9.53
CA ARG A 110 15.12 -14.15 -9.26
C ARG A 110 15.22 -14.00 -7.76
N GLY A 111 16.37 -14.44 -7.26
CA GLY A 111 16.62 -14.65 -5.84
C GLY A 111 16.49 -13.39 -5.02
N VAL A 112 15.79 -13.52 -3.89
CA VAL A 112 16.20 -12.78 -2.70
C VAL A 112 17.40 -13.54 -2.16
N GLY A 113 18.58 -13.01 -2.49
CA GLY A 113 19.79 -13.31 -1.75
C GLY A 113 19.59 -12.81 -0.32
N SER A 114 19.12 -13.70 0.54
CA SER A 114 19.23 -13.55 1.97
C SER A 114 20.71 -13.59 2.36
N GLY A 115 21.20 -12.48 2.90
CA GLY A 115 22.38 -12.46 3.76
C GLY A 115 23.69 -12.10 3.09
N ASN A 116 23.96 -10.79 2.93
CA ASN A 116 25.31 -10.29 3.14
C ASN A 116 25.34 -9.61 4.50
N LEU A 117 25.57 -10.42 5.54
CA LEU A 117 25.92 -9.95 6.88
C LEU A 117 27.45 -9.86 6.93
N ALA A 118 28.01 -8.76 6.40
CA ALA A 118 29.43 -8.47 6.50
C ALA A 118 29.66 -6.99 6.84
N GLY A 119 30.36 -6.77 7.97
CA GLY A 119 30.78 -5.49 8.52
C GLY A 119 30.12 -5.25 9.88
N ARG A 120 30.66 -5.66 11.04
CA ARG A 120 32.07 -5.75 11.47
C ARG A 120 32.88 -4.50 11.13
N THR A 121 32.49 -3.38 11.76
CA THR A 121 33.35 -2.28 12.20
C THR A 121 32.53 -1.57 13.29
N GLY A 122 32.78 -1.80 14.58
CA GLY A 122 33.93 -1.24 15.26
C GLY A 122 33.62 0.20 15.67
N TYR A 123 32.72 0.40 16.64
CA TYR A 123 32.64 1.65 17.38
C TYR A 123 33.68 1.57 18.52
N PRO A 124 34.82 2.28 18.47
CA PRO A 124 35.62 2.44 19.66
C PRO A 124 34.95 3.44 20.60
N ALA A 125 34.74 2.98 21.83
CA ALA A 125 34.59 3.84 22.99
C ALA A 125 35.77 4.81 23.07
N ARG A 126 35.48 6.09 23.27
CA ARG A 126 36.38 6.98 24.02
C ARG A 126 35.63 8.19 24.55
N CYS A 127 35.29 8.10 25.83
CA CYS A 127 35.04 9.25 26.69
C CYS A 127 36.30 10.11 26.73
N HIS A 128 36.16 11.42 26.48
CA HIS A 128 37.02 12.43 27.07
C HIS A 128 36.28 13.78 27.10
N PRO A 129 36.04 14.37 28.28
CA PRO A 129 35.65 15.77 28.38
C PRO A 129 36.90 16.64 28.21
N GLN A 130 36.83 17.63 27.32
CA GLN A 130 37.89 18.63 27.17
C GLN A 130 37.45 19.92 27.87
N THR A 131 37.88 20.07 29.12
CA THR A 131 37.91 21.36 29.82
C THR A 131 38.93 22.25 29.13
N ARG A 132 38.47 23.32 28.47
CA ARG A 132 39.33 24.38 27.96
C ARG A 132 39.22 25.58 28.89
N THR A 133 40.04 25.60 29.94
CA THR A 133 40.32 26.83 30.70
C THR A 133 41.23 27.70 29.83
N GLY A 134 40.66 28.80 29.33
CA GLY A 134 41.41 29.88 28.69
C GLY A 134 41.96 30.83 29.75
N ALA A 135 43.25 31.14 29.64
CA ALA A 135 43.89 32.26 30.32
C ALA A 135 43.49 33.60 29.68
N GLY A 136 43.34 34.65 30.48
CA GLY A 136 43.32 36.03 29.96
C GLY A 136 42.65 37.09 30.84
N ARG A 137 43.30 37.51 31.92
CA ARG A 137 43.81 38.88 32.16
C ARG A 137 44.31 39.03 33.59
#